data_AF-A0A5J6VUQ4-F1
#
_entry.id   AF-A0A5J6VUQ4-F1
#
_cell.length_a   1.000
_cell.length_b   1.000
_cell.length_c   1.000
_cell.angle_alpha   90.00
_cell.angle_beta   90.00
_cell.angle_gamma   90.00
#
_symmetry.space_group_name_H-M   'P 1'
#
loop_
_entity.id
_entity.type
_entity.pdbx_description
1 polymer ?
#
loop_
_entity_poly.entity_id
_entity_poly.type
_entity_poly.pdbx_seq_one_letter_code
_entity_poly.pdbx_strand_id
1 'polypeptide(L)'
;MTTLICPTCGCSLVRLGITKENAVIQEYRGKEYSFCCDGCAVTFQENAETLLEETNSLVVCPSCLAEKPINQTVAISFRDKELYFCRCPHCITVFREDPEYYLKRLSGEMEFAGIFSGGRGCCS
;
A
#
# COMPACT_ATOMS: atom_id res chain seq x y z
N MET A 1 5.77 5.38 -8.59
CA MET A 1 6.09 4.14 -7.87
C MET A 1 4.81 3.76 -7.18
N THR A 2 4.18 2.67 -7.60
CA THR A 2 2.82 2.34 -7.19
C THR A 2 2.90 1.18 -6.23
N THR A 3 2.58 1.42 -4.96
CA THR A 3 2.47 0.36 -3.96
C THR A 3 1.36 -0.59 -4.36
N LEU A 4 1.60 -1.90 -4.24
CA LEU A 4 0.58 -2.90 -4.52
C LEU A 4 -0.48 -2.87 -3.42
N ILE A 5 -1.73 -2.69 -3.81
CA ILE A 5 -2.91 -2.72 -2.96
C ILE A 5 -3.78 -3.89 -3.40
N CYS A 6 -4.18 -4.73 -2.46
CA CYS A 6 -5.13 -5.80 -2.72
C CYS A 6 -6.47 -5.18 -3.14
N PRO A 7 -6.98 -5.44 -4.35
CA PRO A 7 -8.19 -4.79 -4.84
C PRO A 7 -9.45 -5.29 -4.15
N THR A 8 -9.37 -6.38 -3.37
CA THR A 8 -10.51 -6.91 -2.60
C THR A 8 -10.64 -6.25 -1.23
N CYS A 9 -9.55 -6.18 -0.46
CA CYS A 9 -9.60 -5.73 0.93
C CYS A 9 -8.96 -4.35 1.15
N GLY A 10 -8.34 -3.76 0.12
CA GLY A 10 -7.68 -2.47 0.21
C GLY A 10 -6.37 -2.45 1.01
N CYS A 11 -5.92 -3.60 1.54
CA CYS A 11 -4.63 -3.68 2.24
C CYS A 11 -3.47 -3.52 1.26
N SER A 12 -2.53 -2.65 1.59
CA SER A 12 -1.24 -2.60 0.92
C SER A 12 -0.45 -3.87 1.23
N LEU A 13 0.09 -4.52 0.21
CA LEU A 13 0.79 -5.79 0.37
C LEU A 13 2.05 -5.63 1.24
N VAL A 14 2.78 -4.53 1.04
CA VAL A 14 3.93 -4.18 1.87
C VAL A 14 3.57 -4.05 3.36
N ARG A 15 2.38 -3.54 3.73
CA ARG A 15 1.96 -3.46 5.14
C ARG A 15 1.91 -4.84 5.80
N LEU A 16 1.57 -5.85 5.01
CA LEU A 16 1.49 -7.25 5.42
C LEU A 16 2.81 -8.01 5.24
N GLY A 17 3.86 -7.36 4.73
CA GLY A 17 5.13 -8.02 4.39
C GLY A 17 5.04 -8.95 3.18
N ILE A 18 4.06 -8.72 2.31
CA ILE A 18 3.85 -9.46 1.07
C ILE A 18 4.58 -8.72 -0.05
N THR A 19 5.45 -9.44 -0.75
CA THR A 19 6.16 -8.99 -1.95
C THR A 19 5.43 -9.44 -3.20
N LYS A 20 5.90 -9.04 -4.39
CA LYS A 20 5.27 -9.49 -5.64
C LYS A 20 5.43 -11.01 -5.83
N GLU A 21 6.52 -11.58 -5.33
CA GLU A 21 6.90 -12.98 -5.50
C GLU A 21 6.05 -13.95 -4.67
N ASN A 22 5.50 -13.48 -3.53
CA ASN A 22 4.66 -14.29 -2.65
C ASN A 22 3.19 -13.84 -2.60
N ALA A 23 2.82 -12.81 -3.37
CA ALA A 23 1.44 -12.42 -3.56
C ALA A 23 0.71 -13.45 -4.44
N VAL A 24 -0.59 -13.61 -4.18
CA VAL A 24 -1.46 -14.33 -5.12
C VAL A 24 -1.70 -13.41 -6.31
N ILE A 25 -1.44 -13.88 -7.53
CA ILE A 25 -1.61 -13.10 -8.76
C ILE A 25 -2.74 -13.70 -9.60
N GLN A 26 -3.64 -12.86 -10.11
CA GLN A 26 -4.63 -13.26 -11.11
C GLN A 26 -4.80 -12.20 -12.19
N GLU A 27 -5.13 -12.64 -13.40
CA GLU A 27 -5.49 -11.76 -14.50
C GLU A 27 -7.00 -11.49 -14.52
N TYR A 28 -7.39 -10.24 -14.72
CA TYR A 28 -8.77 -9.85 -14.98
C TYR A 28 -8.80 -8.75 -16.04
N ARG A 29 -9.53 -9.00 -17.14
CA ARG A 29 -9.64 -8.09 -18.31
C ARG A 29 -8.27 -7.68 -18.89
N GLY A 30 -7.33 -8.63 -18.99
CA GLY A 30 -5.99 -8.38 -19.54
C GLY A 30 -5.07 -7.56 -18.63
N LYS A 31 -5.41 -7.43 -17.34
CA LYS A 31 -4.57 -6.77 -16.33
C LYS A 31 -4.32 -7.72 -15.16
N GLU A 32 -3.06 -7.79 -14.72
CA GLU A 32 -2.67 -8.53 -13.53
C GLU A 32 -3.02 -7.77 -12.24
N TYR A 33 -3.57 -8.48 -11.28
CA TYR A 33 -3.88 -8.00 -9.94
C TYR A 33 -3.18 -8.87 -8.89
N SER A 34 -2.70 -8.22 -7.82
CA SER A 34 -2.03 -8.87 -6.71
C SER A 34 -2.91 -8.86 -5.46
N PHE A 35 -3.04 -10.00 -4.80
CA PHE A 35 -3.90 -10.21 -3.65
C PHE A 35 -3.08 -10.63 -2.44
N CYS A 36 -3.55 -10.24 -1.25
CA CYS A 36 -2.88 -10.60 0.00
C CYS A 36 -3.09 -12.06 0.42
N CYS A 37 -4.11 -12.74 -0.12
CA CYS A 37 -4.41 -14.14 0.16
C CYS A 37 -5.34 -14.73 -0.90
N ASP A 38 -5.44 -16.06 -0.94
CA ASP A 38 -6.33 -16.78 -1.85
C ASP A 38 -7.80 -16.38 -1.68
N GLY A 39 -8.26 -16.18 -0.44
CA GLY A 39 -9.63 -15.77 -0.16
C GLY A 39 -9.99 -14.41 -0.79
N CYS A 40 -9.04 -13.46 -0.81
CA CYS A 40 -9.24 -12.19 -1.50
C CYS A 40 -9.34 -12.39 -3.02
N ALA A 41 -8.52 -13.27 -3.58
CA ALA A 41 -8.52 -13.56 -5.01
C ALA A 41 -9.82 -14.25 -5.45
N VAL A 42 -10.35 -15.20 -4.67
CA VAL A 42 -11.66 -15.84 -4.91
C VAL A 42 -12.79 -14.81 -4.87
N THR A 43 -12.85 -14.00 -3.81
CA THR A 43 -13.90 -12.96 -3.64
C THR A 43 -13.86 -11.94 -4.79
N PHE A 44 -12.68 -11.63 -5.30
CA PHE A 44 -12.52 -10.72 -6.42
C PHE A 44 -13.20 -11.21 -7.70
N GLN A 45 -13.12 -12.50 -8.00
CA GLN A 45 -13.74 -13.05 -9.22
C GLN A 45 -15.27 -12.91 -9.22
N GLU A 46 -15.89 -12.91 -8.04
CA GLU A 46 -17.34 -12.79 -7.88
C GLU A 46 -17.83 -11.35 -8.07
N ASN A 47 -17.06 -10.35 -7.62
CA ASN A 47 -17.50 -8.94 -7.52
C ASN A 47 -16.43 -7.92 -7.96
N ALA A 48 -15.64 -8.26 -8.99
CA ALA A 48 -14.45 -7.50 -9.40
C ALA A 48 -14.73 -6.00 -9.64
N GLU A 49 -15.80 -5.65 -10.37
CA GLU A 49 -16.08 -4.26 -10.73
C GLU A 49 -16.32 -3.38 -9.49
N THR A 50 -17.21 -3.80 -8.59
CA THR A 50 -17.50 -3.09 -7.34
C THR A 50 -16.25 -2.91 -6.49
N LEU A 51 -15.47 -3.98 -6.32
CA LEU A 51 -14.25 -3.96 -5.52
C LEU A 51 -13.18 -3.03 -6.12
N LEU A 52 -13.06 -2.99 -7.44
CA LEU A 52 -12.18 -2.04 -8.13
C LEU A 52 -12.65 -0.60 -7.95
N GLU A 53 -13.95 -0.34 -8.00
CA GLU A 53 -14.49 1.01 -7.74
C GLU A 53 -14.21 1.47 -6.31
N GLU A 54 -14.37 0.58 -5.32
CA GLU A 54 -14.11 0.89 -3.91
C GLU A 54 -12.63 1.13 -3.62
N THR A 55 -11.73 0.41 -4.30
CA THR A 55 -10.29 0.42 -3.97
C THR A 55 -9.43 1.29 -4.89
N ASN A 56 -9.92 1.73 -6.07
CA ASN A 56 -9.11 2.47 -7.05
C ASN A 56 -8.56 3.82 -6.55
N SER A 57 -9.19 4.41 -5.54
CA SER A 57 -8.84 5.71 -4.99
C SER A 57 -7.88 5.62 -3.81
N LEU A 58 -7.56 4.40 -3.37
CA LEU A 58 -6.70 4.17 -2.22
C LEU A 58 -5.24 4.50 -2.57
N VAL A 59 -4.63 5.25 -1.67
CA VAL A 59 -3.20 5.56 -1.66
C VAL A 59 -2.62 5.17 -0.31
N VAL A 60 -1.33 4.86 -0.29
CA VAL A 60 -0.63 4.35 0.88
C VAL A 60 0.28 5.43 1.45
N CYS A 61 0.11 5.74 2.73
CA CYS A 61 1.02 6.65 3.44
C CYS A 61 2.44 6.04 3.48
N PRO A 62 3.48 6.72 2.95
CA PRO A 62 4.84 6.17 2.92
C PRO A 62 5.39 5.79 4.30
N SER A 63 4.98 6.53 5.34
CA SER A 63 5.53 6.38 6.69
C SER A 63 4.85 5.28 7.48
N CYS A 64 3.52 5.32 7.59
CA CYS A 64 2.76 4.37 8.43
C CYS A 64 2.08 3.24 7.65
N LEU A 65 2.15 3.25 6.32
CA LEU A 65 1.47 2.32 5.42
C LEU A 65 -0.06 2.30 5.57
N ALA A 66 -0.65 3.35 6.16
CA ALA A 66 -2.10 3.48 6.19
C ALA A 66 -2.65 3.74 4.78
N GLU A 67 -3.65 2.96 4.41
CA GLU A 67 -4.40 3.10 3.18
C GLU A 67 -5.56 4.08 3.39
N LYS A 68 -5.65 5.08 2.53
CA LYS A 68 -6.69 6.12 2.59
C LYS A 68 -7.16 6.48 1.19
N PRO A 69 -8.44 6.82 1.01
CA PRO A 69 -8.89 7.49 -0.20
C PRO A 69 -8.07 8.77 -0.44
N ILE A 70 -7.69 9.02 -1.69
CA ILE A 70 -6.85 10.16 -2.08
C ILE A 70 -7.37 11.51 -1.54
N ASN A 71 -8.70 11.71 -1.54
CA ASN A 71 -9.36 12.92 -1.03
C ASN A 71 -9.25 13.10 0.50
N GLN A 72 -8.82 12.08 1.23
CA GLN A 72 -8.58 12.11 2.67
C GLN A 72 -7.09 12.25 3.02
N THR A 73 -6.23 12.48 2.03
CA THR A 73 -4.77 12.62 2.23
C THR A 73 -4.30 14.06 2.09
N VAL A 74 -2.99 14.26 2.27
CA VAL A 74 -2.26 15.48 1.91
C VAL A 74 -1.12 15.06 0.98
N ALA A 75 -1.02 15.71 -0.18
CA ALA A 75 0.03 15.46 -1.16
C ALA A 75 1.29 16.28 -0.83
N ILE A 76 2.46 15.67 -0.99
CA ILE A 76 3.77 16.32 -0.91
C ILE A 76 4.55 15.95 -2.16
N SER A 77 5.08 16.95 -2.86
CA SER A 77 6.01 16.72 -3.98
C SER A 77 7.40 16.39 -3.45
N PHE A 78 7.96 15.27 -3.88
CA PHE A 78 9.31 14.82 -3.57
C PHE A 78 9.96 14.19 -4.80
N ARG A 79 11.06 14.76 -5.30
CA ARG A 79 11.77 14.31 -6.53
C ARG A 79 10.82 14.13 -7.73
N ASP A 80 10.00 15.15 -7.99
CA ASP A 80 9.02 15.19 -9.08
C ASP A 80 7.97 14.08 -9.02
N LYS A 81 7.77 13.48 -7.83
CA LYS A 81 6.71 12.51 -7.55
C LYS A 81 5.80 13.06 -6.45
N GLU A 82 4.50 12.90 -6.64
CA GLU A 82 3.53 13.18 -5.58
C GLU A 82 3.41 11.99 -4.64
N LEU A 83 3.62 12.25 -3.34
CA LEU A 83 3.46 11.30 -2.26
C LEU A 83 2.27 11.71 -1.39
N TYR A 84 1.41 10.75 -1.06
CA TYR A 84 0.17 11.01 -0.32
C TYR A 84 0.30 10.54 1.13
N PHE A 85 0.08 11.46 2.08
CA PHE A 85 0.21 11.19 3.51
C PHE A 85 -1.16 11.17 4.20
N CYS A 86 -1.30 10.32 5.22
CA CYS A 86 -2.55 10.09 5.97
C CYS A 86 -3.01 11.26 6.88
N ARG A 87 -2.44 12.46 6.72
CA ARG A 87 -2.65 13.66 7.57
C ARG A 87 -2.11 13.62 8.99
N CYS A 88 -1.43 12.54 9.40
CA CYS A 88 -0.69 12.53 10.66
C CYS A 88 0.57 13.41 10.55
N PRO A 89 0.75 14.46 11.39
CA PRO A 89 1.92 15.33 11.34
C PRO A 89 3.24 14.56 11.51
N HIS A 90 3.23 13.55 12.38
CA HIS A 90 4.42 12.74 12.65
C HIS A 90 4.90 11.97 11.41
N CYS A 91 3.98 11.48 10.56
CA CYS A 91 4.34 10.75 9.34
C CYS A 91 5.20 11.59 8.39
N ILE A 92 4.89 12.87 8.25
CA ILE A 92 5.64 13.78 7.36
C ILE A 92 7.02 14.06 7.97
N THR A 93 7.10 14.26 9.28
CA THR A 93 8.37 14.51 9.99
C THR A 93 9.33 13.34 9.81
N VAL A 94 8.92 12.12 10.17
CA VAL A 94 9.80 10.94 10.06
C VAL A 94 10.20 10.64 8.62
N PHE A 95 9.30 10.88 7.66
CA PHE A 95 9.62 10.70 6.24
C PHE A 95 10.75 11.63 5.79
N ARG A 96 10.79 12.87 6.28
CA ARG A 96 11.85 13.83 5.93
C ARG A 96 13.20 13.49 6.55
N GLU A 97 13.19 12.80 7.69
CA GLU A 97 14.42 12.36 8.38
C GLU A 97 15.10 11.21 7.62
N ASP A 98 14.33 10.27 7.07
CA ASP A 98 14.86 9.13 6.32
C ASP A 98 13.99 8.73 5.11
N PRO A 99 13.93 9.58 4.06
CA PRO A 99 13.05 9.34 2.91
C PRO A 99 13.45 8.09 2.11
N GLU A 100 14.74 7.77 2.06
CA GLU A 100 15.24 6.60 1.32
C GLU A 100 14.73 5.30 1.92
N TYR A 101 14.77 5.16 3.25
CA TYR A 101 14.21 4.00 3.93
C TYR A 101 12.72 3.80 3.60
N TYR A 102 11.91 4.86 3.75
CA TYR A 102 10.48 4.76 3.51
C TYR A 102 10.15 4.46 2.05
N LEU A 103 10.89 5.04 1.10
CA LEU A 103 10.71 4.77 -0.32
C LEU A 103 11.10 3.33 -0.69
N LYS A 104 12.28 2.85 -0.25
CA LYS A 104 12.71 1.46 -0.50
C LYS A 104 11.74 0.45 0.11
N ARG A 105 11.24 0.72 1.31
CA ARG A 105 10.21 -0.12 1.93
C ARG A 105 8.93 -0.10 1.11
N LEU A 106 8.46 1.09 0.72
CA LEU A 106 7.21 1.26 -0.01
C LEU A 106 7.25 0.62 -1.41
N SER A 107 8.44 0.51 -2.04
CA SER A 107 8.63 -0.22 -3.31
C SER A 107 8.77 -1.73 -3.14
N GLY A 108 9.01 -2.22 -1.93
CA GLY A 108 9.37 -3.62 -1.70
C GLY A 108 10.82 -3.96 -2.07
N GLU A 109 11.70 -2.96 -2.27
CA GLU A 109 13.14 -3.16 -2.53
C GLU A 109 13.93 -3.61 -1.29
N MET A 110 13.30 -3.59 -0.12
CA MET A 110 13.87 -4.11 1.11
C MET A 110 12.91 -5.08 1.78
N GLU A 111 13.47 -6.05 2.49
CA GLU A 111 12.67 -6.93 3.33
C GLU A 111 12.03 -6.14 4.47
N PHE A 112 10.71 -6.28 4.57
CA PHE A 112 9.91 -5.72 5.63
C PHE A 112 8.90 -6.78 6.04
N ALA A 113 9.04 -7.31 7.26
CA ALA A 113 8.22 -8.41 7.76
C ALA A 113 6.75 -8.00 8.06
N GLY A 114 6.32 -6.81 7.64
CA GLY A 114 5.01 -6.25 7.94
C GLY A 114 4.98 -5.45 9.23
N ILE A 115 3.96 -4.61 9.38
CA ILE A 115 3.81 -3.71 10.53
C ILE A 115 3.61 -4.47 11.85
N PHE A 116 3.15 -5.72 11.78
CA PHE A 116 2.88 -6.56 12.94
C PHE A 116 4.11 -7.30 13.48
N SER A 117 5.27 -7.16 12.82
CA SER A 117 6.44 -8.03 13.07
C SER A 117 7.66 -7.32 13.67
N GLY A 118 7.61 -6.00 13.97
CA GLY A 118 8.87 -5.27 14.22
C GLY A 118 8.86 -3.91 14.93
N GLY A 119 7.91 -3.60 15.82
CA GLY A 119 8.05 -2.52 16.83
C GLY A 119 8.17 -1.07 16.32
N ARG A 120 8.17 -0.80 15.01
CA ARG A 120 8.06 0.55 14.43
C ARG A 120 6.66 0.79 13.89
N GLY A 121 5.65 0.63 14.76
CA GLY A 121 4.31 1.12 14.47
C GLY A 121 4.27 2.63 14.71
N CYS A 122 3.49 3.38 13.94
CA CYS A 122 3.26 4.80 14.27
C CYS A 122 2.52 5.02 15.61
N CYS A 123 2.02 3.95 16.25
CA CYS A 123 1.24 3.99 17.49
C CYS A 123 1.85 3.13 18.62
N SER A 124 3.12 2.74 18.52
CA SER A 124 3.85 2.06 19.60
C SER A 124 4.56 3.06 20.50
#